data_AF-A0A9J6FI15-F1
#
_entry.id   AF-A0A9J6FI15-F1
#
_cell.length_a   1.000
_cell.length_b   1.000
_cell.length_c   1.000
_cell.angle_alpha   90.00
_cell.angle_beta   90.00
_cell.angle_gamma   90.00
#
_symmetry.space_group_name_H-M   'P 1'
#
loop_
_entity.id
_entity.type
_entity.pdbx_description
1 polymer ?
#
loop_
_entity_poly.entity_id
_entity_poly.type
_entity_poly.pdbx_seq_one_letter_code
_entity_poly.pdbx_strand_id
1 'polypeptide(L)'
;MCYNVLCDKYATRQVYGYCPTWALNWEYRRKGIMDEIRHYSADIISLQEVEMEQYHGFFLPELKKDGYDGIFAPKSRARTMAESERRHVDGCAIFFRTSKFALLRERLVEFNQLAMANADGSEDMLNRVMTRDNIGLAALLQFQEGALDYGTNWITVCSLLLIASAAGICQRPCYNAATAESRSLIQQLPPLLAGAHRKSGQETPTVPLLLCGDLNSLPDSGVIEYLKKGRVSADHKDFKSLGYKSCLRKMCQETDSLIGNSYTHPFKIQEAYPDGTMPYTNYTCDFKGVIDYIFFSRSHLSVLGVLGPLDPQWMQENKVVGCPHPHVPSDHLPLLAQFEMPLTTNGLLQRR
;
A
#
# COMPACT_ATOMS: atom_id res chain seq x y z
N MET A 1 2.00 5.37 -8.77
CA MET A 1 2.20 6.34 -7.67
C MET A 1 1.68 5.74 -6.38
N CYS A 2 2.39 5.90 -5.27
CA CYS A 2 1.95 5.58 -3.91
C CYS A 2 2.12 6.83 -3.06
N TYR A 3 1.06 7.28 -2.38
CA TYR A 3 1.11 8.56 -1.66
C TYR A 3 0.11 8.62 -0.49
N ASN A 4 0.63 8.81 0.73
CA ASN A 4 -0.19 9.18 1.88
C ASN A 4 -0.45 10.69 1.83
N VAL A 5 -1.73 11.08 1.74
CA VAL A 5 -2.11 12.49 1.50
C VAL A 5 -2.32 13.29 2.79
N LEU A 6 -2.14 12.68 3.96
CA LEU A 6 -2.42 13.23 5.28
C LEU A 6 -3.87 13.75 5.40
N CYS A 7 -4.76 12.97 6.01
CA CYS A 7 -6.16 13.39 6.16
C CYS A 7 -6.30 14.63 7.04
N ASP A 8 -7.39 15.39 6.87
CA ASP A 8 -7.60 16.64 7.61
C ASP A 8 -7.69 16.39 9.12
N LYS A 9 -8.28 15.25 9.50
CA LYS A 9 -8.37 14.82 10.90
C LYS A 9 -7.01 14.74 11.61
N TYR A 10 -5.92 14.40 10.92
CA TYR A 10 -4.59 14.26 11.53
C TYR A 10 -3.72 15.52 11.35
N ALA A 11 -4.06 16.40 10.41
CA ALA A 11 -3.35 17.65 10.10
C ALA A 11 -3.54 18.76 11.17
N THR A 12 -3.23 18.45 12.43
CA THR A 12 -3.46 19.33 13.58
C THR A 12 -2.22 20.12 13.97
N ARG A 13 -2.40 21.28 14.63
CA ARG A 13 -1.29 22.09 15.14
C ARG A 13 -0.49 21.38 16.24
N GLN A 14 -1.09 20.43 16.94
CA GLN A 14 -0.44 19.67 17.99
C GLN A 14 0.66 18.78 17.42
N VAL A 15 0.42 18.19 16.24
CA VAL A 15 1.39 17.33 15.54
C VAL A 15 2.31 18.16 14.65
N TYR A 16 1.74 19.11 13.90
CA TYR A 16 2.45 19.90 12.89
C TYR A 16 2.61 21.36 13.32
N GLY A 17 3.08 21.60 14.55
CA GLY A 17 3.17 22.95 15.14
C GLY A 17 4.09 23.93 14.40
N TYR A 18 4.99 23.40 13.58
CA TYR A 18 5.89 24.15 12.69
C TYR A 18 5.24 24.60 11.38
N CYS A 19 4.09 24.04 11.00
CA CYS A 19 3.37 24.39 9.79
C CYS A 19 2.29 25.44 10.10
N PRO A 20 2.19 26.54 9.34
CA PRO A 20 1.17 27.56 9.60
C PRO A 20 -0.23 27.00 9.33
N THR A 21 -1.22 27.44 10.12
CA THR A 21 -2.59 26.89 10.08
C THR A 21 -3.27 26.99 8.73
N TRP A 22 -3.02 28.05 7.97
CA TRP A 22 -3.56 28.22 6.62
C TRP A 22 -2.98 27.20 5.64
N ALA A 23 -1.74 26.74 5.85
CA ALA A 23 -1.12 25.71 5.03
C ALA A 23 -1.52 24.29 5.48
N LEU A 24 -1.91 24.11 6.75
CA LEU A 24 -2.50 22.87 7.24
C LEU A 24 -3.95 22.67 6.79
N ASN A 25 -4.68 23.77 6.56
CA ASN A 25 -6.08 23.75 6.19
C ASN A 25 -6.31 22.90 4.92
N TRP A 26 -7.27 21.98 4.97
CA TRP A 26 -7.60 21.08 3.86
C TRP A 26 -7.87 21.80 2.54
N GLU A 27 -8.59 22.93 2.54
CA GLU A 27 -8.94 23.68 1.32
C GLU A 27 -7.69 24.21 0.60
N TYR A 28 -6.61 24.44 1.34
CA TYR A 28 -5.30 24.77 0.79
C TYR A 28 -4.55 23.50 0.34
N ARG A 29 -4.36 22.52 1.23
CA ARG A 29 -3.55 21.32 0.96
C ARG A 29 -4.08 20.50 -0.20
N ARG A 30 -5.40 20.33 -0.31
CA ARG A 30 -6.02 19.50 -1.35
C ARG A 30 -5.67 19.96 -2.77
N LYS A 31 -5.42 21.26 -2.96
CA LYS A 31 -4.97 21.82 -4.23
C LYS A 31 -3.58 21.32 -4.58
N GLY A 32 -2.63 21.48 -3.65
CA GLY A 32 -1.26 20.97 -3.82
C GLY A 32 -1.22 19.44 -4.02
N ILE A 33 -2.02 18.69 -3.25
CA ILE A 33 -2.12 17.22 -3.40
C ILE A 33 -2.59 16.86 -4.82
N MET A 34 -3.64 17.53 -5.33
CA MET A 34 -4.15 17.28 -6.67
C MET A 34 -3.16 17.70 -7.76
N ASP A 35 -2.49 18.85 -7.58
CA ASP A 35 -1.46 19.33 -8.51
C ASP A 35 -0.30 18.34 -8.59
N GLU A 36 0.11 17.75 -7.47
CA GLU A 36 1.15 16.73 -7.40
C GLU A 36 0.74 15.43 -8.11
N ILE A 37 -0.50 14.95 -7.88
CA ILE A 37 -1.05 13.79 -8.57
C ILE A 37 -1.10 14.02 -10.10
N ARG A 38 -1.58 15.19 -10.53
CA ARG A 38 -1.70 15.57 -11.94
C ARG A 38 -0.33 15.75 -12.60
N HIS A 39 0.62 16.35 -11.90
CA HIS A 39 1.97 16.59 -12.39
C HIS A 39 2.67 15.28 -12.78
N TYR A 40 2.60 14.26 -11.92
CA TYR A 40 3.21 12.97 -12.18
C TYR A 40 2.42 12.10 -13.16
N SER A 41 1.12 12.34 -13.32
CA SER A 41 0.29 11.72 -14.37
C SER A 41 0.39 10.17 -14.39
N ALA A 42 0.54 9.55 -13.22
CA ALA A 42 0.80 8.12 -13.09
C ALA A 42 -0.36 7.26 -13.62
N ASP A 43 -0.06 6.11 -14.23
CA ASP A 43 -1.10 5.23 -14.79
C ASP A 43 -1.98 4.56 -13.73
N ILE A 44 -1.40 4.27 -12.58
CA ILE A 44 -2.02 3.70 -11.38
C ILE A 44 -1.60 4.57 -10.19
N ILE A 45 -2.56 4.95 -9.36
CA ILE A 45 -2.35 5.78 -8.17
C ILE A 45 -2.96 5.05 -6.97
N SER A 46 -2.16 4.81 -5.94
CA SER A 46 -2.60 4.29 -4.64
C SER A 46 -2.45 5.39 -3.59
N LEU A 47 -3.56 5.79 -2.97
CA LEU A 47 -3.59 6.83 -1.95
C LEU A 47 -3.96 6.27 -0.58
N GLN A 48 -3.22 6.69 0.44
CA GLN A 48 -3.52 6.45 1.86
C GLN A 48 -4.08 7.72 2.50
N GLU A 49 -4.81 7.56 3.60
CA GLU A 49 -5.46 8.64 4.36
C GLU A 49 -6.45 9.49 3.55
N VAL A 50 -7.19 8.85 2.65
CA VAL A 50 -8.27 9.51 1.92
C VAL A 50 -9.54 9.47 2.74
N GLU A 51 -10.11 10.62 3.10
CA GLU A 51 -11.42 10.69 3.76
C GLU A 51 -12.56 10.34 2.80
N MET A 52 -13.59 9.66 3.31
CA MET A 52 -14.74 9.20 2.50
C MET A 52 -15.43 10.33 1.74
N GLU A 53 -15.71 11.45 2.41
CA GLU A 53 -16.33 12.61 1.76
C GLU A 53 -15.41 13.21 0.69
N GLN A 54 -14.11 13.26 0.94
CA GLN A 54 -13.13 13.80 -0.01
C GLN A 54 -12.92 12.87 -1.20
N TYR A 55 -13.03 11.56 -1.02
CA TYR A 55 -13.00 10.61 -2.14
C TYR A 55 -14.15 10.89 -3.12
N HIS A 56 -15.38 10.95 -2.61
CA HIS A 56 -16.58 11.12 -3.46
C HIS A 56 -16.78 12.55 -3.96
N GLY A 57 -16.41 13.55 -3.15
CA GLY A 57 -16.64 14.97 -3.45
C GLY A 57 -15.49 15.66 -4.17
N PHE A 58 -14.26 15.14 -4.08
CA PHE A 58 -13.07 15.81 -4.61
C PHE A 58 -12.21 14.89 -5.49
N PHE A 59 -11.61 13.84 -4.93
CA PHE A 59 -10.62 13.03 -5.66
C PHE A 59 -11.21 12.33 -6.89
N LEU A 60 -12.32 11.60 -6.73
CA LEU A 60 -12.92 10.84 -7.83
C LEU A 60 -13.48 11.76 -8.93
N PRO A 61 -14.26 12.83 -8.64
CA PRO A 61 -14.74 13.72 -9.68
C PRO A 61 -13.62 14.45 -10.43
N GLU A 62 -12.57 14.90 -9.75
CA GLU A 62 -11.45 15.59 -10.39
C GLU A 62 -10.61 14.65 -11.25
N LEU A 63 -10.26 13.46 -10.75
CA LEU A 63 -9.47 12.50 -11.51
C LEU A 63 -10.26 11.86 -12.66
N LYS A 64 -11.59 11.80 -12.57
CA LYS A 64 -12.45 11.41 -13.71
C LYS A 64 -12.32 12.36 -14.90
N LYS A 65 -12.13 13.65 -14.67
CA LYS A 65 -11.86 14.63 -15.75
C LYS A 65 -10.54 14.34 -16.46
N ASP A 66 -9.59 13.77 -15.73
CA ASP A 66 -8.25 13.41 -16.21
C ASP A 66 -8.17 11.98 -16.78
N GLY A 67 -9.32 11.29 -16.94
CA GLY A 67 -9.42 9.96 -17.57
C GLY A 67 -9.23 8.76 -16.62
N TYR A 68 -9.27 8.99 -15.31
CA TYR A 68 -9.20 7.93 -14.31
C TYR A 68 -10.58 7.42 -13.89
N ASP A 69 -10.62 6.18 -13.43
CA ASP A 69 -11.67 5.71 -12.53
C ASP A 69 -11.01 5.22 -11.23
N GLY A 70 -11.80 4.92 -10.21
CA GLY A 70 -11.22 4.51 -8.94
C GLY A 70 -12.17 3.75 -8.02
N ILE A 71 -11.56 3.13 -7.02
CA ILE A 71 -12.23 2.43 -5.93
C ILE A 71 -11.73 2.94 -4.58
N PHE A 72 -12.59 2.87 -3.57
CA PHE A 72 -12.31 3.34 -2.23
C PHE A 72 -12.87 2.43 -1.15
N ALA A 73 -12.13 2.28 -0.06
CA ALA A 73 -12.63 1.66 1.15
C ALA A 73 -12.22 2.48 2.39
N PRO A 74 -13.17 2.83 3.28
CA PRO A 74 -12.87 3.45 4.57
C PRO A 74 -12.39 2.40 5.58
N LYS A 75 -11.70 2.83 6.64
CA LYS A 75 -11.40 1.96 7.79
C LYS A 75 -12.66 1.36 8.41
N SER A 76 -12.55 0.16 9.01
CA SER A 76 -13.68 -0.64 9.48
C SER A 76 -14.59 0.10 10.48
N ARG A 77 -14.06 1.04 11.27
CA ARG A 77 -14.84 1.85 12.22
C ARG A 77 -16.00 2.62 11.58
N ALA A 78 -15.91 2.91 10.27
CA ALA A 78 -16.99 3.57 9.53
C ALA A 78 -18.36 2.87 9.68
N ARG A 79 -18.37 1.53 9.87
CA ARG A 79 -19.62 0.75 9.99
C ARG A 79 -20.41 1.02 11.27
N THR A 80 -19.72 1.36 12.35
CA THR A 80 -20.35 1.56 13.67
C THR A 80 -20.56 3.03 14.03
N MET A 81 -19.98 3.95 13.26
CA MET A 81 -20.09 5.39 13.48
C MET A 81 -21.38 5.98 12.89
N ALA A 82 -21.81 7.09 13.50
CA ALA A 82 -22.89 7.93 12.98
C ALA A 82 -22.51 8.51 11.60
N GLU A 83 -23.52 8.86 10.80
CA GLU A 83 -23.30 9.30 9.42
C GLU A 83 -22.39 10.54 9.29
N SER A 84 -22.55 11.51 10.18
CA SER A 84 -21.73 12.74 10.21
C SER A 84 -20.24 12.47 10.42
N GLU A 85 -19.92 11.52 11.30
CA GLU A 85 -18.53 11.17 11.60
C GLU A 85 -17.97 10.18 10.58
N ARG A 86 -18.81 9.29 10.02
CA ARG A 86 -18.44 8.31 9.00
C ARG A 86 -17.83 8.97 7.76
N ARG A 87 -18.33 10.14 7.38
CA ARG A 87 -17.84 10.94 6.24
C ARG A 87 -16.38 11.35 6.35
N HIS A 88 -15.89 11.52 7.58
CA HIS A 88 -14.52 11.90 7.92
C HIS A 88 -13.65 10.69 8.28
N VAL A 89 -14.15 9.47 8.07
CA VAL A 89 -13.32 8.27 8.23
C VAL A 89 -12.42 8.14 7.01
N ASP A 90 -11.12 8.17 7.29
CA ASP A 90 -10.09 7.95 6.30
C ASP A 90 -9.96 6.47 5.91
N GLY A 91 -9.31 6.26 4.78
CA GLY A 91 -9.02 4.95 4.26
C GLY A 91 -8.20 5.05 2.99
N CYS A 92 -8.65 4.31 2.00
CA CYS A 92 -7.80 3.78 0.97
C CYS A 92 -8.40 3.98 -0.41
N ALA A 93 -7.66 4.56 -1.35
CA ALA A 93 -8.12 4.70 -2.72
C ALA A 93 -7.12 4.15 -3.75
N ILE A 94 -7.67 3.59 -4.83
CA ILE A 94 -6.91 3.12 -5.99
C ILE A 94 -7.53 3.75 -7.21
N PHE A 95 -6.76 4.51 -7.97
CA PHE A 95 -7.16 5.08 -9.25
C PHE A 95 -6.35 4.46 -10.38
N PHE A 96 -6.97 4.31 -11.54
CA PHE A 96 -6.35 3.73 -12.73
C PHE A 96 -6.87 4.41 -13.99
N ARG A 97 -5.99 4.61 -14.97
CA ARG A 97 -6.38 5.19 -16.27
C ARG A 97 -7.31 4.26 -17.03
N THR A 98 -8.52 4.73 -17.33
CA THR A 98 -9.54 3.96 -18.05
C THR A 98 -9.13 3.61 -19.49
N SER A 99 -8.26 4.41 -20.09
CA SER A 99 -7.68 4.15 -21.42
C SER A 99 -6.71 2.97 -21.44
N LYS A 100 -6.15 2.57 -20.29
CA LYS A 100 -5.18 1.47 -20.16
C LYS A 100 -5.74 0.29 -19.39
N PHE A 101 -6.63 0.53 -18.44
CA PHE A 101 -7.11 -0.49 -17.51
C PHE A 101 -8.64 -0.50 -17.38
N ALA A 102 -9.19 -1.69 -17.19
CA ALA A 102 -10.56 -1.92 -16.73
C ALA A 102 -10.54 -2.66 -15.38
N LEU A 103 -11.39 -2.27 -14.45
CA LEU A 103 -11.55 -2.99 -13.18
C LEU A 103 -12.35 -4.28 -13.40
N LEU A 104 -11.77 -5.43 -13.03
CA LEU A 104 -12.45 -6.71 -13.04
C LEU A 104 -13.05 -7.06 -11.69
N ARG A 105 -12.27 -6.88 -10.62
CA ARG A 105 -12.67 -7.21 -9.24
C ARG A 105 -11.98 -6.28 -8.27
N GLU A 106 -12.63 -6.06 -7.14
CA GLU A 106 -12.05 -5.42 -5.97
C GLU A 106 -12.19 -6.32 -4.75
N ARG A 107 -11.32 -6.12 -3.75
CA ARG A 107 -11.44 -6.80 -2.47
C ARG A 107 -10.93 -5.93 -1.34
N LEU A 108 -11.76 -5.81 -0.32
CA LEU A 108 -11.42 -5.25 0.98
C LEU A 108 -10.91 -6.37 1.90
N VAL A 109 -9.81 -6.10 2.58
CA VAL A 109 -9.19 -6.93 3.60
C VAL A 109 -9.26 -6.16 4.92
N GLU A 110 -10.09 -6.63 5.83
CA GLU A 110 -10.24 -6.05 7.17
C GLU A 110 -9.42 -6.86 8.16
N PHE A 111 -8.31 -6.28 8.64
CA PHE A 111 -7.36 -7.04 9.43
C PHE A 111 -7.88 -7.42 10.81
N ASN A 112 -8.75 -6.60 11.42
CA ASN A 112 -9.43 -6.93 12.67
C ASN A 112 -10.28 -8.20 12.57
N GLN A 113 -11.02 -8.40 11.48
CA GLN A 113 -11.86 -9.57 11.25
C GLN A 113 -10.99 -10.81 11.05
N LEU A 114 -9.86 -10.66 10.36
CA LEU A 114 -8.90 -11.75 10.17
C LEU A 114 -8.18 -12.10 11.46
N ALA A 115 -7.86 -11.11 12.29
CA ALA A 115 -7.33 -11.33 13.63
C ALA A 115 -8.36 -12.06 14.51
N MET A 116 -9.61 -11.60 14.53
CA MET A 116 -10.71 -12.22 15.29
C MET A 116 -10.95 -13.67 14.89
N ALA A 117 -11.02 -13.96 13.59
CA ALA A 117 -11.24 -15.31 13.06
C ALA A 117 -10.08 -16.28 13.37
N ASN A 118 -8.87 -15.76 13.67
CA ASN A 118 -7.67 -16.57 13.91
C ASN A 118 -7.12 -16.41 15.33
N ALA A 119 -7.88 -15.79 16.24
CA ALA A 119 -7.40 -15.41 17.57
C ALA A 119 -7.32 -16.58 18.56
N ASP A 120 -7.92 -17.75 18.28
CA ASP A 120 -8.09 -18.88 19.20
C ASP A 120 -6.97 -19.05 20.25
N GLY A 121 -7.24 -18.61 21.49
CA GLY A 121 -6.36 -18.76 22.65
C GLY A 121 -5.21 -17.75 22.76
N SER A 122 -5.11 -16.77 21.85
CA SER A 122 -4.09 -15.71 21.87
C SER A 122 -4.69 -14.39 22.34
N GLU A 123 -4.53 -14.10 23.63
CA GLU A 123 -4.91 -12.79 24.20
C GLU A 123 -4.19 -11.64 23.50
N ASP A 124 -2.94 -11.85 23.09
CA ASP A 124 -2.15 -10.85 22.37
C ASP A 124 -2.70 -10.52 20.97
N MET A 125 -3.34 -11.46 20.27
CA MET A 125 -4.05 -11.18 19.01
C MET A 125 -5.29 -10.34 19.24
N LEU A 126 -6.07 -10.67 20.27
CA LEU A 126 -7.29 -9.94 20.62
C LEU A 126 -6.99 -8.52 21.11
N ASN A 127 -5.99 -8.37 21.97
CA ASN A 127 -5.70 -7.10 22.62
C ASN A 127 -4.91 -6.12 21.72
N ARG A 128 -4.03 -6.64 20.85
CA ARG A 128 -3.08 -5.80 20.11
C ARG A 128 -3.33 -5.71 18.60
N VAL A 129 -3.98 -6.71 18.00
CA VAL A 129 -4.19 -6.78 16.54
C VAL A 129 -5.66 -6.54 16.20
N MET A 130 -6.60 -7.20 16.88
CA MET A 130 -8.05 -7.04 16.64
C MET A 130 -8.56 -5.61 16.92
N THR A 131 -7.94 -4.91 17.88
CA THR A 131 -8.30 -3.54 18.24
C THR A 131 -7.95 -2.50 17.17
N ARG A 132 -7.22 -2.89 16.13
CA ARG A 132 -6.82 -2.03 15.02
C ARG A 132 -7.80 -2.15 13.87
N ASP A 133 -8.30 -1.03 13.37
CA ASP A 133 -9.24 -0.96 12.26
C ASP A 133 -8.57 -0.71 10.90
N ASN A 134 -7.28 -1.08 10.84
CA ASN A 134 -6.47 -1.11 9.63
C ASN A 134 -7.13 -1.96 8.55
N ILE A 135 -7.00 -1.52 7.29
CA ILE A 135 -7.57 -2.18 6.13
C ILE A 135 -6.54 -2.28 5.02
N GLY A 136 -6.80 -3.18 4.07
CA GLY A 136 -6.23 -3.08 2.75
C GLY A 136 -7.23 -3.28 1.63
N LEU A 137 -6.98 -2.59 0.53
CA LEU A 137 -7.77 -2.66 -0.69
C LEU A 137 -6.92 -3.36 -1.76
N ALA A 138 -7.56 -4.12 -2.63
CA ALA A 138 -6.92 -4.77 -3.75
C ALA A 138 -7.81 -4.64 -4.98
N ALA A 139 -7.21 -4.36 -6.14
CA ALA A 139 -7.88 -4.35 -7.42
C ALA A 139 -7.30 -5.48 -8.31
N LEU A 140 -8.15 -6.04 -9.15
CA LEU A 140 -7.75 -6.85 -10.28
C LEU A 140 -8.06 -6.03 -11.53
N LEU A 141 -7.03 -5.63 -12.26
CA LEU A 141 -7.18 -4.82 -13.46
C LEU A 141 -6.97 -5.67 -14.72
N GLN A 142 -7.63 -5.31 -15.79
CA GLN A 142 -7.41 -5.88 -17.12
C GLN A 142 -6.82 -4.78 -18.01
N PHE A 143 -5.86 -5.12 -18.86
CA PHE A 143 -5.43 -4.18 -19.87
C PHE A 143 -6.52 -4.00 -20.93
N GLN A 144 -6.69 -2.76 -21.35
CA GLN A 144 -7.52 -2.44 -22.51
C GLN A 144 -6.83 -2.91 -23.79
N GLU A 145 -7.63 -3.17 -24.81
CA GLU A 145 -7.13 -3.54 -26.14
C GLU A 145 -6.26 -2.41 -26.71
N GLY A 146 -5.06 -2.76 -27.20
CA GLY A 146 -4.09 -1.79 -27.72
C GLY A 146 -3.25 -1.07 -26.66
N ALA A 147 -3.41 -1.36 -25.36
CA ALA A 147 -2.55 -0.80 -24.30
C ALA A 147 -1.17 -1.45 -24.20
N LEU A 148 -0.97 -2.62 -24.83
CA LEU A 148 0.30 -3.34 -24.93
C LEU A 148 0.59 -3.71 -26.38
N ASP A 149 1.86 -3.60 -26.78
CA ASP A 149 2.37 -3.95 -28.10
C ASP A 149 2.48 -5.49 -28.30
N TYR A 150 1.38 -6.21 -28.12
CA TYR A 150 1.19 -7.67 -28.30
C TYR A 150 1.70 -8.58 -27.16
N GLY A 151 0.83 -9.43 -26.59
CA GLY A 151 1.25 -10.70 -25.99
C GLY A 151 0.57 -11.18 -24.70
N THR A 152 0.04 -10.29 -23.83
CA THR A 152 -0.71 -10.70 -22.62
C THR A 152 -1.74 -9.63 -22.20
N ASN A 153 -3.02 -9.98 -22.05
CA ASN A 153 -4.11 -8.99 -21.85
C ASN A 153 -4.43 -8.63 -20.36
N TRP A 154 -3.60 -9.02 -19.38
CA TRP A 154 -4.03 -9.04 -17.96
C TRP A 154 -2.86 -8.65 -17.02
N ILE A 155 -3.07 -7.67 -16.12
CA ILE A 155 -2.19 -7.38 -14.95
C ILE A 155 -3.04 -7.27 -13.68
N THR A 156 -2.71 -8.05 -12.66
CA THR A 156 -3.24 -7.83 -11.30
C THR A 156 -2.52 -6.66 -10.67
N VAL A 157 -3.09 -5.48 -10.80
CA VAL A 157 -2.66 -4.34 -10.00
C VAL A 157 -3.32 -4.46 -8.63
N CYS A 158 -2.74 -5.25 -7.74
CA CYS A 158 -3.06 -5.09 -6.34
C CYS A 158 -2.43 -3.78 -5.89
N SER A 159 -3.13 -2.66 -6.01
CA SER A 159 -2.72 -1.52 -5.19
C SER A 159 -3.07 -1.89 -3.77
N LEU A 160 -2.15 -2.59 -3.13
CA LEU A 160 -2.20 -2.72 -1.71
C LEU A 160 -2.22 -1.30 -1.16
N LEU A 161 -3.03 -1.18 -0.15
CA LEU A 161 -2.80 -0.26 0.93
C LEU A 161 -2.76 -1.13 2.18
N LEU A 162 -1.58 -1.47 2.68
CA LEU A 162 -1.47 -1.66 4.10
C LEU A 162 -1.52 -0.23 4.57
N ILE A 163 -2.71 0.23 4.97
CA ILE A 163 -2.73 1.19 6.05
C ILE A 163 -2.58 0.27 7.25
N ALA A 164 -1.33 -0.02 7.63
CA ALA A 164 -1.07 -0.05 9.05
C ALA A 164 -1.17 1.42 9.45
N SER A 165 -2.37 1.97 9.64
CA SER A 165 -2.45 3.33 10.15
C SER A 165 -1.87 3.27 11.54
N ALA A 166 -0.67 3.81 11.68
CA ALA A 166 -0.33 4.60 12.84
C ALA A 166 -1.08 5.94 12.75
N ALA A 167 -2.40 5.89 12.59
CA ALA A 167 -3.27 7.02 12.80
C ALA A 167 -3.32 7.26 14.31
N GLY A 168 -2.29 7.97 14.80
CA GLY A 168 -2.15 8.31 16.19
C GLY A 168 -1.63 7.15 17.05
N ILE A 169 -0.51 7.40 17.71
CA ILE A 169 -0.01 6.64 18.86
C ILE A 169 0.60 5.27 18.49
N CYS A 170 1.70 5.29 17.75
CA CYS A 170 2.76 4.31 18.00
C CYS A 170 4.14 4.95 17.93
N GLN A 171 4.36 5.99 18.75
CA GLN A 171 5.65 6.07 19.42
C GLN A 171 5.80 4.76 20.23
N ARG A 172 6.63 3.82 19.73
CA ARG A 172 7.12 2.57 20.36
C ARG A 172 6.31 1.28 20.10
N PRO A 173 6.99 0.12 19.91
CA PRO A 173 6.86 -0.68 18.71
C PRO A 173 5.78 -1.77 18.75
N CYS A 174 5.03 -1.91 17.66
CA CYS A 174 4.02 -2.94 17.44
C CYS A 174 4.25 -3.69 16.12
N TYR A 175 5.50 -4.04 15.82
CA TYR A 175 5.91 -4.75 14.61
C TYR A 175 5.13 -6.06 14.35
N ASN A 176 4.55 -6.67 15.40
CA ASN A 176 3.74 -7.89 15.34
C ASN A 176 2.47 -7.74 14.51
N ALA A 177 1.76 -6.63 14.71
CA ALA A 177 0.50 -6.36 14.04
C ALA A 177 0.76 -6.12 12.56
N ALA A 178 1.75 -5.28 12.22
CA ALA A 178 2.11 -5.00 10.84
C ALA A 178 2.56 -6.26 10.07
N THR A 179 3.30 -7.16 10.73
CA THR A 179 3.70 -8.45 10.12
C THR A 179 2.50 -9.39 9.92
N ALA A 180 1.58 -9.46 10.89
CA ALA A 180 0.35 -10.24 10.78
C ALA A 180 -0.59 -9.70 9.68
N GLU A 181 -0.73 -8.38 9.59
CA GLU A 181 -1.52 -7.67 8.58
C GLU A 181 -0.96 -7.94 7.17
N SER A 182 0.36 -7.79 7.00
CA SER A 182 1.05 -8.03 5.72
C SER A 182 0.89 -9.46 5.23
N ARG A 183 1.01 -10.43 6.14
CA ARG A 183 0.78 -11.85 5.87
C ARG A 183 -0.67 -12.14 5.50
N SER A 184 -1.61 -11.60 6.26
CA SER A 184 -3.03 -11.84 6.04
C SER A 184 -3.49 -11.32 4.68
N LEU A 185 -3.00 -10.16 4.26
CA LEU A 185 -3.25 -9.63 2.93
C LEU A 185 -2.73 -10.57 1.84
N ILE A 186 -1.45 -10.94 1.91
CA ILE A 186 -0.78 -11.80 0.93
C ILE A 186 -1.58 -13.09 0.69
N GLN A 187 -2.13 -13.65 1.76
CA GLN A 187 -2.96 -14.87 1.74
C GLN A 187 -4.36 -14.66 1.15
N GLN A 188 -4.84 -13.40 1.10
CA GLN A 188 -6.13 -13.05 0.50
C GLN A 188 -6.01 -12.71 -1.00
N LEU A 189 -4.81 -12.68 -1.57
CA LEU A 189 -4.61 -12.47 -3.00
C LEU A 189 -5.01 -13.68 -3.88
N PRO A 190 -4.71 -14.94 -3.53
CA PRO A 190 -5.04 -16.09 -4.40
C PRO A 190 -6.52 -16.22 -4.79
N PRO A 191 -7.52 -15.99 -3.89
CA PRO A 191 -8.93 -16.04 -4.28
C PRO A 191 -9.36 -14.93 -5.26
N LEU A 192 -8.67 -13.78 -5.29
CA LEU A 192 -8.92 -12.74 -6.29
C LEU A 192 -8.56 -13.24 -7.70
N LEU A 193 -7.48 -14.01 -7.78
CA LEU A 193 -6.96 -14.61 -9.01
C LEU A 193 -7.81 -15.83 -9.42
N ALA A 194 -8.42 -16.53 -8.45
CA ALA A 194 -9.29 -17.67 -8.70
C ALA A 194 -10.55 -17.28 -9.50
N GLY A 195 -10.62 -17.74 -10.74
CA GLY A 195 -11.77 -17.51 -11.65
C GLY A 195 -11.52 -16.54 -12.79
N ALA A 196 -10.41 -15.78 -12.77
CA ALA A 196 -9.90 -15.07 -13.96
C ALA A 196 -9.56 -16.06 -15.11
N HIS A 197 -9.25 -17.32 -14.76
CA HIS A 197 -8.61 -18.28 -15.66
C HIS A 197 -9.55 -19.26 -16.39
N ARG A 198 -10.88 -19.14 -16.30
CA ARG A 198 -11.81 -20.18 -16.82
C ARG A 198 -11.90 -20.29 -18.35
N LYS A 199 -11.16 -19.50 -19.14
CA LYS A 199 -11.26 -19.52 -20.63
C LYS A 199 -10.10 -20.19 -21.37
N SER A 200 -9.05 -20.65 -20.70
CA SER A 200 -7.91 -21.29 -21.37
C SER A 200 -7.39 -22.45 -20.53
N GLY A 201 -7.46 -23.67 -21.06
CA GLY A 201 -6.96 -24.90 -20.41
C GLY A 201 -5.42 -24.97 -20.32
N GLN A 202 -4.75 -23.84 -20.15
CA GLN A 202 -3.31 -23.76 -19.88
C GLN A 202 -3.04 -23.65 -18.38
N GLU A 203 -1.87 -24.13 -17.96
CA GLU A 203 -1.31 -23.90 -16.62
C GLU A 203 -1.47 -22.43 -16.20
N THR A 204 -1.83 -22.20 -14.94
CA THR A 204 -2.18 -20.87 -14.41
C THR A 204 -1.09 -19.84 -14.72
N PRO A 205 -1.32 -18.86 -15.62
CA PRO A 205 -0.37 -17.78 -15.79
C PRO A 205 -0.32 -16.99 -14.48
N THR A 206 0.87 -16.90 -13.89
CA THR A 206 1.09 -16.12 -12.67
C THR A 206 0.83 -14.66 -12.98
N VAL A 207 -0.12 -14.05 -12.27
CA VAL A 207 -0.48 -12.66 -12.56
C VAL A 207 0.53 -11.72 -11.86
N PRO A 208 1.06 -10.68 -12.56
CA PRO A 208 1.99 -9.74 -11.95
C PRO A 208 1.35 -9.07 -10.74
N LEU A 209 2.13 -8.79 -9.69
CA LEU A 209 1.67 -8.11 -8.48
C LEU A 209 2.43 -6.79 -8.37
N LEU A 210 1.69 -5.69 -8.22
CA LEU A 210 2.19 -4.48 -7.57
C LEU A 210 1.70 -4.50 -6.12
N LEU A 211 2.37 -3.81 -5.22
CA LEU A 211 2.01 -3.78 -3.80
C LEU A 211 2.52 -2.46 -3.23
N CYS A 212 1.59 -1.54 -2.93
CA CYS A 212 1.91 -0.19 -2.48
C CYS A 212 1.50 -0.02 -0.99
N GLY A 213 1.91 1.07 -0.36
CA GLY A 213 1.31 1.53 0.89
C GLY A 213 2.29 2.09 1.92
N ASP A 214 1.69 2.71 2.94
CA ASP A 214 2.36 3.15 4.16
C ASP A 214 2.42 1.99 5.17
N LEU A 215 3.57 1.34 5.23
CA LEU A 215 3.78 0.17 6.10
C LEU A 215 4.10 0.55 7.54
N ASN A 216 4.32 1.84 7.84
CA ASN A 216 4.80 2.31 9.14
C ASN A 216 5.97 1.47 9.69
N SER A 217 6.85 1.02 8.79
CA SER A 217 7.90 0.03 9.04
C SER A 217 9.20 0.46 8.35
N LEU A 218 10.28 0.58 9.12
CA LEU A 218 11.61 0.91 8.58
C LEU A 218 12.19 -0.26 7.77
N PRO A 219 13.18 0.00 6.88
CA PRO A 219 13.77 -1.04 6.02
C PRO A 219 14.40 -2.23 6.76
N ASP A 220 14.78 -2.05 8.04
CA ASP A 220 15.41 -3.07 8.89
C ASP A 220 14.40 -3.88 9.75
N SER A 221 13.09 -3.68 9.50
CA SER A 221 12.00 -4.36 10.20
C SER A 221 11.72 -5.76 9.64
N GLY A 222 11.09 -6.59 10.47
CA GLY A 222 10.63 -7.94 10.11
C GLY A 222 9.53 -7.94 9.05
N VAL A 223 8.74 -6.86 8.94
CA VAL A 223 7.75 -6.66 7.88
C VAL A 223 8.44 -6.61 6.52
N ILE A 224 9.44 -5.74 6.41
CA ILE A 224 10.21 -5.57 5.18
C ILE A 224 11.04 -6.82 4.88
N GLU A 225 11.63 -7.46 5.90
CA GLU A 225 12.30 -8.74 5.73
C GLU A 225 11.36 -9.81 5.15
N TYR A 226 10.16 -9.95 5.74
CA TYR A 226 9.16 -10.93 5.29
C TYR A 226 8.81 -10.73 3.82
N LEU A 227 8.48 -9.48 3.44
CA LEU A 227 8.11 -9.11 2.07
C LEU A 227 9.27 -9.32 1.09
N LYS A 228 10.48 -8.82 1.38
CA LYS A 228 11.65 -8.93 0.48
C LYS A 228 12.14 -10.37 0.33
N LYS A 229 12.25 -11.11 1.43
CA LYS A 229 12.87 -12.45 1.44
C LYS A 229 11.87 -13.58 1.22
N GLY A 230 10.57 -13.29 1.25
CA GLY A 230 9.51 -14.30 1.24
C GLY A 230 9.44 -15.11 2.53
N ARG A 231 10.20 -14.72 3.57
CA ARG A 231 10.24 -15.43 4.85
C ARG A 231 10.72 -14.54 6.00
N VAL A 232 10.23 -14.82 7.20
CA VAL A 232 10.71 -14.21 8.46
C VAL A 232 10.70 -15.26 9.57
N SER A 233 11.70 -15.21 10.46
CA SER A 233 11.77 -16.15 11.59
C SER A 233 10.60 -15.93 12.55
N ALA A 234 10.03 -17.01 13.09
CA ALA A 234 9.01 -16.93 14.12
C ALA A 234 9.56 -16.42 15.47
N ASP A 235 10.89 -16.40 15.64
CA ASP A 235 11.59 -15.79 16.78
C ASP A 235 12.23 -14.44 16.44
N HIS A 236 11.82 -13.81 15.33
CA HIS A 236 12.33 -12.50 14.95
C HIS A 236 12.11 -11.47 16.07
N LYS A 237 13.09 -10.58 16.29
CA LYS A 237 13.12 -9.57 17.38
C LYS A 237 11.82 -8.76 17.45
N ASP A 238 11.22 -8.51 16.29
CA ASP A 238 9.99 -7.75 16.15
C ASP A 238 8.82 -8.41 16.86
N PHE A 239 8.76 -9.75 16.92
CA PHE A 239 7.76 -10.55 17.62
C PHE A 239 7.81 -10.44 19.15
N LYS A 240 8.86 -9.80 19.71
CA LYS A 240 9.05 -9.54 21.15
C LYS A 240 8.77 -10.75 22.06
N SER A 241 9.12 -11.96 21.64
CA SER A 241 8.88 -13.22 22.38
C SER A 241 7.41 -13.55 22.70
N LEU A 242 6.45 -12.91 22.04
CA LEU A 242 5.02 -13.11 22.28
C LEU A 242 4.52 -14.37 21.58
N GLY A 243 3.55 -15.06 22.20
CA GLY A 243 3.04 -16.38 21.84
C GLY A 243 2.21 -16.45 20.55
N TYR A 244 2.55 -15.68 19.51
CA TYR A 244 1.82 -15.65 18.25
C TYR A 244 2.05 -16.89 17.35
N LYS A 245 2.93 -17.81 17.78
CA LYS A 245 3.32 -18.99 16.99
C LYS A 245 2.13 -19.84 16.55
N SER A 246 1.14 -20.04 17.43
CA SER A 246 -0.03 -20.87 17.17
C SER A 246 -1.11 -20.18 16.31
N CYS A 247 -1.36 -18.89 16.53
CA CYS A 247 -2.40 -18.13 15.82
C CYS A 247 -1.95 -17.72 14.41
N LEU A 248 -0.71 -17.22 14.24
CA LEU A 248 -0.17 -16.90 12.92
C LEU A 248 -0.08 -18.13 12.02
N ARG A 249 0.09 -19.33 12.60
CA ARG A 249 0.05 -20.61 11.86
C ARG A 249 -1.31 -20.86 11.22
N LYS A 250 -2.42 -20.58 11.91
CA LYS A 250 -3.79 -20.80 11.41
C LYS A 250 -4.20 -19.82 10.29
N MET A 251 -3.56 -18.65 10.23
CA MET A 251 -3.79 -17.70 9.13
C MET A 251 -3.29 -18.25 7.77
N CYS A 252 -2.41 -19.26 7.74
CA CYS A 252 -2.02 -19.93 6.50
C CYS A 252 -3.08 -20.92 6.01
N GLN A 253 -3.41 -20.86 4.73
CA GLN A 253 -3.98 -22.01 4.03
C GLN A 253 -2.99 -23.19 4.10
N GLU A 254 -3.50 -24.42 4.13
CA GLU A 254 -2.82 -25.69 4.48
C GLU A 254 -1.47 -25.96 3.78
N THR A 255 -1.11 -25.21 2.75
CA THR A 255 0.12 -25.38 1.95
C THR A 255 1.31 -24.52 2.39
N ASP A 256 1.11 -23.37 3.08
CA ASP A 256 2.20 -22.51 3.58
C ASP A 256 2.58 -22.88 5.03
N SER A 257 2.83 -24.17 5.21
CA SER A 257 3.35 -24.72 6.46
C SER A 257 4.68 -24.07 6.82
N LEU A 258 4.87 -23.78 8.11
CA LEU A 258 6.16 -23.47 8.72
C LEU A 258 7.25 -24.38 8.12
N ILE A 259 8.04 -23.88 7.17
CA ILE A 259 9.24 -24.58 6.71
C ILE A 259 10.29 -24.34 7.80
N GLY A 260 10.30 -25.20 8.81
CA GLY A 260 11.07 -25.00 10.03
C GLY A 260 10.43 -23.97 10.97
N ASN A 261 11.21 -23.02 11.47
CA ASN A 261 10.77 -21.99 12.44
C ASN A 261 10.62 -20.62 11.77
N SER A 262 10.06 -20.58 10.55
CA SER A 262 9.90 -19.36 9.76
C SER A 262 8.54 -19.31 9.06
N TYR A 263 7.92 -18.14 9.08
CA TYR A 263 6.74 -17.84 8.27
C TYR A 263 7.17 -17.54 6.85
N THR A 264 6.45 -18.05 5.85
CA THR A 264 6.78 -17.88 4.43
C THR A 264 5.62 -17.28 3.63
N HIS A 265 5.91 -16.81 2.42
CA HIS A 265 4.91 -16.57 1.36
C HIS A 265 5.47 -16.94 -0.01
N PRO A 266 4.61 -17.30 -0.99
CA PRO A 266 5.06 -17.76 -2.30
C PRO A 266 5.43 -16.64 -3.26
N PHE A 267 5.04 -15.38 -2.97
CA PHE A 267 5.26 -14.26 -3.88
C PHE A 267 6.75 -13.88 -3.97
N LYS A 268 7.24 -13.73 -5.20
CA LYS A 268 8.61 -13.27 -5.49
C LYS A 268 8.60 -11.77 -5.72
N ILE A 269 8.42 -11.00 -4.65
CA ILE A 269 8.36 -9.53 -4.72
C ILE A 269 9.72 -8.89 -4.44
N GLN A 270 9.90 -7.69 -4.97
CA GLN A 270 11.08 -6.85 -4.79
C GLN A 270 10.65 -5.39 -4.64
N GLU A 271 11.42 -4.59 -3.89
CA GLU A 271 11.20 -3.14 -3.76
C GLU A 271 11.59 -2.41 -5.03
N ALA A 272 10.76 -1.45 -5.45
CA ALA A 272 11.03 -0.59 -6.60
C ALA A 272 12.14 0.43 -6.32
N TYR A 273 12.31 0.83 -5.06
CA TYR A 273 13.31 1.81 -4.62
C TYR A 273 14.50 1.08 -3.96
N PRO A 274 15.68 1.03 -4.61
CA PRO A 274 16.88 0.48 -4.00
C PRO A 274 17.31 1.25 -2.75
N ASP A 275 18.02 0.56 -1.85
CA ASP A 275 18.56 1.15 -0.62
C ASP A 275 19.37 2.43 -0.92
N GLY A 276 19.04 3.51 -0.22
CA GLY A 276 19.70 4.81 -0.39
C GLY A 276 19.16 5.71 -1.50
N THR A 277 18.18 5.26 -2.31
CA THR A 277 17.55 6.09 -3.35
C THR A 277 16.74 7.24 -2.74
N MET A 278 15.92 6.93 -1.74
CA MET A 278 15.16 7.89 -0.96
C MET A 278 15.66 7.85 0.48
N PRO A 279 16.15 8.96 1.06
CA PRO A 279 16.58 9.00 2.45
C PRO A 279 15.40 8.91 3.44
N TYR A 280 14.21 9.31 3.01
CA TYR A 280 12.97 9.31 3.79
C TYR A 280 11.77 9.36 2.86
N THR A 281 10.65 8.81 3.31
CA THR A 281 9.34 8.94 2.65
C THR A 281 8.35 9.67 3.54
N ASN A 282 8.49 9.58 4.87
CA ASN A 282 7.87 10.49 5.82
C ASN A 282 8.93 11.46 6.37
N TYR A 283 8.60 12.74 6.37
CA TYR A 283 9.50 13.82 6.78
C TYR A 283 8.77 14.79 7.73
N THR A 284 8.86 14.52 9.03
CA THR A 284 8.36 15.43 10.09
C THR A 284 9.51 15.97 10.93
N CYS A 285 9.22 16.91 11.83
CA CYS A 285 10.24 17.41 12.78
C CYS A 285 10.81 16.27 13.65
N ASP A 286 9.94 15.38 14.14
CA ASP A 286 10.29 14.35 15.13
C ASP A 286 10.73 13.01 14.50
N PHE A 287 10.28 12.72 13.28
CA PHE A 287 10.56 11.46 12.59
C PHE A 287 10.88 11.70 11.12
N LYS A 288 11.95 11.07 10.65
CA LYS A 288 12.36 11.05 9.24
C LYS A 288 12.78 9.62 8.92
N GLY A 289 12.11 8.99 7.96
CA GLY A 289 12.39 7.60 7.62
C GLY A 289 11.61 7.09 6.42
N VAL A 290 12.06 5.97 5.88
CA VAL A 290 11.37 5.25 4.81
C VAL A 290 10.35 4.32 5.45
N ILE A 291 9.07 4.63 5.25
CA ILE A 291 7.93 3.84 5.73
C ILE A 291 6.89 3.56 4.64
N ASP A 292 7.03 4.19 3.47
CA ASP A 292 6.20 3.98 2.29
C ASP A 292 6.97 3.14 1.27
N TYR A 293 6.28 2.21 0.60
CA TYR A 293 6.93 1.27 -0.31
C TYR A 293 6.10 1.01 -1.56
N ILE A 294 6.80 0.72 -2.65
CA ILE A 294 6.24 0.06 -3.84
C ILE A 294 7.02 -1.23 -4.04
N PHE A 295 6.36 -2.36 -3.85
CA PHE A 295 6.86 -3.70 -4.17
C PHE A 295 6.24 -4.20 -5.47
N PHE A 296 6.97 -5.05 -6.20
CA PHE A 296 6.52 -5.62 -7.46
C PHE A 296 6.99 -7.06 -7.64
N SER A 297 6.25 -7.88 -8.40
CA SER A 297 6.67 -9.23 -8.80
C SER A 297 7.83 -9.17 -9.80
N ARG A 298 9.04 -9.47 -9.33
CA ARG A 298 10.28 -9.43 -10.16
C ARG A 298 10.31 -10.45 -11.31
N SER A 299 9.43 -11.45 -11.28
CA SER A 299 9.28 -12.43 -12.36
C SER A 299 8.54 -11.87 -13.57
N HIS A 300 7.87 -10.73 -13.42
CA HIS A 300 6.96 -10.19 -14.43
C HIS A 300 7.23 -8.74 -14.78
N LEU A 301 7.85 -7.99 -13.88
CA LEU A 301 8.08 -6.56 -14.04
C LEU A 301 9.56 -6.24 -13.81
N SER A 302 10.08 -5.29 -14.58
CA SER A 302 11.38 -4.63 -14.40
C SER A 302 11.15 -3.15 -14.08
N VAL A 303 12.01 -2.56 -13.26
CA VAL A 303 11.96 -1.11 -12.95
C VAL A 303 12.79 -0.38 -14.00
N LEU A 304 12.17 0.55 -14.73
CA LEU A 304 12.86 1.44 -15.67
C LEU A 304 13.42 2.68 -14.98
N GLY A 305 12.72 3.18 -13.98
CA GLY A 305 13.11 4.37 -13.25
C GLY A 305 12.18 4.66 -12.08
N VAL A 306 12.67 5.47 -11.15
CA VAL A 306 11.91 5.95 -9.99
C VAL A 306 12.11 7.46 -9.83
N LEU A 307 11.12 8.11 -9.25
CA LEU A 307 11.22 9.51 -8.84
C LEU A 307 12.16 9.61 -7.63
N GLY A 308 13.20 10.44 -7.76
CA GLY A 308 14.14 10.72 -6.68
C GLY A 308 13.56 11.65 -5.59
N PRO A 309 14.35 11.94 -4.54
CA PRO A 309 13.89 12.77 -3.44
C PRO A 309 13.71 14.23 -3.85
N LEU A 310 12.97 14.98 -3.03
CA LEU A 310 13.04 16.44 -3.06
C LEU A 310 14.49 16.87 -2.88
N ASP A 311 14.89 17.92 -3.61
CA ASP A 311 16.25 18.44 -3.57
C ASP A 311 16.65 18.82 -2.13
N PRO A 312 17.65 18.16 -1.53
CA PRO A 312 18.10 18.47 -0.17
C PRO A 312 18.61 19.91 -0.03
N GLN A 313 19.16 20.49 -1.10
CA GLN A 313 19.63 21.87 -1.10
C GLN A 313 18.43 22.83 -1.00
N TRP A 314 17.38 22.60 -1.78
CA TRP A 314 16.14 23.37 -1.67
C TRP A 314 15.53 23.29 -0.26
N MET A 315 15.50 22.10 0.34
CA MET A 315 15.02 21.91 1.72
C MET A 315 15.85 22.74 2.72
N GLN A 316 17.17 22.77 2.56
CA GLN A 316 18.07 23.54 3.40
C GLN A 316 17.92 25.05 3.21
N GLU A 317 17.89 25.53 1.97
CA GLU A 317 17.74 26.95 1.61
C GLU A 317 16.41 27.53 2.13
N ASN A 318 15.34 26.74 2.04
CA ASN A 318 14.01 27.12 2.53
C ASN A 318 13.79 26.78 4.02
N LYS A 319 14.81 26.27 4.72
CA LYS A 319 14.78 25.92 6.14
C LYS A 319 13.62 24.98 6.50
N VAL A 320 13.32 24.03 5.62
CA VAL A 320 12.26 23.04 5.82
C VAL A 320 12.74 22.02 6.85
N VAL A 321 12.19 22.08 8.07
CA VAL A 321 12.55 21.18 9.19
C VAL A 321 11.64 19.95 9.31
N GLY A 322 10.47 20.01 8.67
CA GLY A 322 9.44 19.00 8.62
C GLY A 322 8.32 19.39 7.65
N CYS A 323 7.52 18.42 7.23
CA CYS A 323 6.35 18.55 6.39
C CYS A 323 5.08 18.14 7.18
N PRO A 324 3.88 18.65 6.84
CA PRO A 324 3.60 19.53 5.71
C PRO A 324 4.25 20.91 5.83
N HIS A 325 4.44 21.54 4.69
CA HIS A 325 5.02 22.86 4.49
C HIS A 325 4.13 23.62 3.50
N PRO A 326 4.10 24.98 3.46
CA PRO A 326 3.38 25.74 2.43
C PRO A 326 3.53 25.26 0.98
N HIS A 327 4.65 24.61 0.65
CA HIS A 327 4.95 24.06 -0.67
C HIS A 327 4.98 22.53 -0.73
N VAL A 328 4.71 21.84 0.39
CA VAL A 328 4.68 20.36 0.48
C VAL A 328 3.43 19.96 1.27
N PRO A 329 2.36 19.47 0.61
CA PRO A 329 1.02 19.44 1.21
C PRO A 329 0.74 18.20 2.08
N SER A 330 1.68 17.27 2.18
CA SER A 330 1.65 16.09 3.06
C SER A 330 2.95 15.99 3.85
N ASP A 331 2.95 15.28 4.98
CA ASP A 331 4.17 14.87 5.67
C ASP A 331 4.86 13.67 5.03
N HIS A 332 4.19 13.00 4.09
CA HIS A 332 4.78 12.00 3.21
C HIS A 332 5.19 12.61 1.87
N LEU A 333 6.18 12.01 1.22
CA LEU A 333 6.59 12.29 -0.16
C LEU A 333 6.04 11.19 -1.08
N PRO A 334 5.50 11.53 -2.26
CA PRO A 334 4.96 10.52 -3.14
C PRO A 334 6.07 9.64 -3.73
N LEU A 335 5.79 8.35 -3.83
CA LEU A 335 6.60 7.41 -4.57
C LEU A 335 6.04 7.22 -5.98
N LEU A 336 6.92 7.23 -6.97
CA LEU A 336 6.59 7.01 -8.37
C LEU A 336 7.64 6.10 -9.00
N ALA A 337 7.19 4.99 -9.56
CA ALA A 337 8.04 4.04 -10.27
C ALA A 337 7.44 3.76 -11.65
N GLN A 338 8.31 3.71 -12.66
CA GLN A 338 7.98 3.27 -14.00
C GLN A 338 8.42 1.81 -14.17
N PHE A 339 7.49 0.97 -14.60
CA PHE A 339 7.72 -0.45 -14.81
C PHE A 339 7.65 -0.79 -16.30
N GLU A 340 8.49 -1.73 -16.70
CA GLU A 340 8.35 -2.48 -17.95
C GLU A 340 7.83 -3.88 -17.62
N MET A 341 6.93 -4.39 -18.45
CA MET A 341 6.45 -5.76 -18.37
C MET A 341 6.98 -6.54 -19.58
N PRO A 342 8.13 -7.25 -19.44
CA PRO A 342 8.68 -8.02 -20.55
C PRO A 342 7.71 -9.13 -20.98
N LEU A 343 7.51 -9.25 -22.30
CA LEU A 343 6.72 -10.31 -22.87
C LEU A 343 7.42 -11.64 -22.62
N THR A 344 6.74 -12.57 -21.94
CA THR A 344 7.18 -13.96 -21.91
C THR A 344 7.01 -14.55 -23.31
N THR A 345 8.07 -14.56 -24.10
CA THR A 345 8.13 -15.37 -25.32
C THR A 345 8.08 -16.82 -24.90
N ASN A 346 6.90 -17.43 -24.92
CA ASN A 346 6.79 -18.89 -24.91
C ASN A 346 7.63 -19.40 -26.08
N GLY A 347 8.60 -20.27 -25.78
CA GLY A 347 9.63 -20.72 -26.70
C GLY A 347 9.08 -21.30 -28.01
N LEU A 348 9.00 -20.47 -29.03
CA LEU A 348 8.86 -20.85 -30.44
C LEU A 348 10.00 -20.22 -31.25
N LEU A 349 11.23 -20.45 -30.80
CA LEU A 349 12.37 -20.50 -31.70
C LEU A 349 12.93 -21.92 -31.60
N GLN A 350 12.27 -22.84 -32.30
CA GLN A 350 12.96 -24.03 -32.80
C GLN A 350 14.16 -23.54 -33.60
N ARG A 351 15.36 -23.67 -33.02
CA ARG A 351 16.60 -23.65 -33.79
C ARG A 351 16.54 -24.89 -34.68
N ARG A 352 16.27 -24.67 -35.97
CA ARG A 352 16.60 -25.61 -37.03
C ARG A 352 18.11 -25.65 -37.23
#